data_AF-A0A1Y2JCZ1-F1
#
_entry.id   AF-A0A1Y2JCZ1-F1
#
_cell.length_a   1.000
_cell.length_b   1.000
_cell.length_c   1.000
_cell.angle_alpha   90.00
_cell.angle_beta   90.00
_cell.angle_gamma   90.00
#
_symmetry.space_group_name_H-M   'P 1'
#
loop_
_entity.id
_entity.type
_entity.pdbx_description
1 polymer ?
#
loop_
_entity_poly.entity_id
_entity_poly.type
_entity_poly.pdbx_seq_one_letter_code
_entity_poly.pdbx_strand_id
1 'polypeptide(L)'
;MHCRALLEFLGLCNDNGRLGNISRPRRPTDVGIEHFSTSEGSLEKVTPDKVLRLYPGPSDEAENALLAVFHVTNKGLAHVTKDLSENPGYGPLVEIASRGVPSLMVSYLYTPLGLPAPEYKLTHRPRGE
;
A
#
# COMPACT_ATOMS: atom_id res chain seq x y z
N MET A 1 -8.98 -3.49 2.42
CA MET A 1 -8.49 -3.50 3.82
C MET A 1 -7.00 -3.85 3.92
N HIS A 2 -6.49 -4.93 3.31
CA HIS A 2 -5.07 -5.30 3.41
C HIS A 2 -4.08 -4.27 2.84
N CYS A 3 -4.43 -3.59 1.73
CA CYS A 3 -3.54 -2.57 1.15
C CYS A 3 -3.15 -1.47 2.14
N ARG A 4 -4.10 -1.01 2.98
CA ARG A 4 -3.79 -0.02 4.02
C ARG A 4 -2.77 -0.54 5.02
N ALA A 5 -2.98 -1.76 5.54
CA ALA A 5 -2.05 -2.35 6.50
C ALA A 5 -0.65 -2.52 5.91
N LEU A 6 -0.54 -2.88 4.63
CA LEU A 6 0.75 -2.96 3.93
C LEU A 6 1.40 -1.59 3.74
N LEU A 7 0.64 -0.54 3.42
CA LEU A 7 1.16 0.82 3.35
C LEU A 7 1.66 1.31 4.72
N GLU A 8 0.90 1.06 5.79
CA GLU A 8 1.30 1.41 7.16
C GLU A 8 2.51 0.57 7.63
N PHE A 9 2.60 -0.69 7.21
CA PHE A 9 3.76 -1.55 7.42
C PHE A 9 5.01 -0.95 6.76
N LEU A 10 4.91 -0.50 5.51
CA LEU A 10 5.98 0.20 4.78
C LEU A 10 6.32 1.58 5.39
N GLY A 11 5.52 2.08 6.32
CA GLY A 11 5.75 3.33 7.03
C GLY A 11 5.05 4.55 6.39
N LEU A 12 4.06 4.33 5.54
CA LEU A 12 3.27 5.36 4.88
C LEU A 12 1.94 5.61 5.60
N CYS A 13 1.42 6.84 5.51
CA CYS A 13 0.11 7.21 6.04
C CYS A 13 -0.54 8.32 5.21
N ASN A 14 -1.83 8.52 5.45
CA ASN A 14 -2.51 9.77 5.08
C ASN A 14 -2.21 10.83 6.15
N ASP A 15 -1.49 11.88 5.76
CA ASP A 15 -1.24 13.08 6.55
C ASP A 15 -2.03 14.24 5.93
N ASN A 16 -3.18 14.55 6.51
CA ASN A 16 -4.04 15.68 6.11
C ASN A 16 -4.35 15.75 4.60
N GLY A 17 -4.64 14.60 3.99
CA GLY A 17 -4.98 14.50 2.57
C GLY A 17 -3.76 14.39 1.65
N ARG A 18 -2.55 14.19 2.20
CA ARG A 18 -1.32 13.94 1.45
C ARG A 18 -0.66 12.65 1.89
N LEU A 19 0.12 12.04 1.00
CA LEU A 19 0.89 10.87 1.38
C LEU A 19 2.09 11.30 2.22
N GLY A 20 2.17 10.77 3.44
CA GLY A 20 3.22 11.08 4.41
C GLY A 20 3.86 9.82 4.99
N ASN A 21 4.83 10.02 5.86
CA ASN A 21 5.42 8.96 6.67
C ASN A 21 4.84 8.92 8.08
N ILE A 22 4.71 7.72 8.63
CA ILE A 22 4.32 7.53 10.03
C ILE A 22 5.41 8.11 10.94
N SER A 23 5.10 9.24 11.56
CA SER A 23 5.96 9.97 12.51
C SER A 23 5.82 9.47 13.95
N ARG A 24 4.64 8.95 14.31
CA ARG A 24 4.39 8.42 15.65
C ARG A 24 5.19 7.13 15.91
N PRO A 25 5.68 6.89 17.14
CA PRO A 25 6.22 5.60 17.52
C PRO A 25 5.18 4.49 17.29
N ARG A 26 5.63 3.33 16.82
CA ARG A 26 4.79 2.14 16.71
C ARG A 26 4.38 1.66 18.10
N ARG A 27 3.18 1.08 18.21
CA ARG A 27 2.80 0.39 19.45
C ARG A 27 3.68 -0.86 19.59
N PRO A 28 3.88 -1.38 20.82
CA PRO A 28 4.74 -2.55 21.05
C PRO A 28 4.35 -3.80 20.23
N THR A 29 3.09 -3.91 19.82
CA THR A 29 2.55 -5.03 19.03
C THR A 29 2.59 -4.79 17.52
N ASP A 30 2.92 -3.57 17.08
CA ASP A 30 2.85 -3.20 15.67
C ASP A 30 4.21 -3.49 15.00
N VAL A 31 4.20 -4.38 14.02
CA VAL A 31 5.39 -4.66 13.20
C VAL A 31 5.44 -3.71 12.00
N GLY A 32 6.62 -3.19 11.71
CA GLY A 32 6.89 -2.36 10.54
C GLY A 32 8.06 -2.89 9.73
N ILE A 33 8.24 -2.37 8.52
CA ILE A 33 9.38 -2.70 7.66
C ILE A 33 10.73 -2.52 8.37
N GLU A 34 10.82 -1.52 9.26
CA GLU A 34 12.04 -1.23 10.03
C GLU A 34 12.46 -2.31 11.03
N HIS A 35 11.60 -3.32 11.27
CA HIS A 35 11.90 -4.48 12.11
C HIS A 35 12.58 -5.62 11.33
N PHE A 36 12.70 -5.49 10.01
CA PHE A 36 13.37 -6.45 9.16
C PHE A 36 14.77 -5.93 8.84
N SER A 37 15.73 -6.83 8.70
CA SER A 37 17.13 -6.48 8.45
C SER A 37 17.77 -7.36 7.38
N THR A 38 18.75 -6.78 6.71
CA THR A 38 19.67 -7.43 5.78
C THR A 38 21.06 -7.52 6.42
N SER A 39 22.04 -8.04 5.69
CA SER A 39 23.45 -8.01 6.11
C SER A 39 24.01 -6.59 6.27
N GLU A 40 23.37 -5.58 5.66
CA GLU A 40 23.79 -4.18 5.68
C GLU A 40 23.13 -3.36 6.81
N GLY A 41 22.08 -3.89 7.45
CA GLY A 41 21.37 -3.23 8.54
C GLY A 41 19.86 -3.41 8.47
N SER A 42 19.13 -2.71 9.35
CA SER A 42 17.68 -2.67 9.31
C SER A 42 17.18 -1.94 8.06
N LEU A 43 16.06 -2.40 7.50
CA LEU A 43 15.37 -1.71 6.43
C LEU A 43 14.82 -0.37 6.94
N GLU A 44 14.71 0.61 6.03
CA GLU A 44 14.14 1.91 6.34
C GLU A 44 12.66 1.98 5.97
N LYS A 45 11.92 2.89 6.62
CA LYS A 45 10.57 3.26 6.17
C LYS A 45 10.63 3.79 4.73
N VAL A 46 9.68 3.36 3.91
CA VAL A 46 9.58 3.82 2.53
C VAL A 46 9.02 5.24 2.52
N THR A 47 9.68 6.17 1.83
CA THR A 47 9.21 7.56 1.73
C THR A 47 8.17 7.71 0.60
N PRO A 48 7.25 8.69 0.70
CA PRO A 48 6.34 9.02 -0.40
C PRO A 48 7.07 9.18 -1.73
N ASP A 49 8.19 9.93 -1.76
CA ASP A 49 8.98 10.14 -2.98
C ASP A 49 9.48 8.84 -3.61
N LYS A 50 9.95 7.88 -2.80
CA LYS A 50 10.39 6.56 -3.28
C LYS A 50 9.25 5.78 -3.93
N VAL A 51 8.03 5.90 -3.39
CA VAL A 51 6.84 5.23 -3.94
C VAL A 51 6.37 5.88 -5.23
N LEU A 52 6.24 7.21 -5.24
CA LEU A 52 5.72 7.96 -6.38
C LEU A 52 6.65 7.85 -7.60
N ARG A 53 7.97 7.75 -7.39
CA ARG A 53 8.95 7.53 -8.47
C ARG A 53 8.92 6.12 -9.05
N LEU A 54 8.47 5.12 -8.28
CA LEU A 54 8.41 3.74 -8.77
C LEU A 54 7.17 3.52 -9.65
N TYR A 55 6.16 4.37 -9.53
CA TYR A 55 4.97 4.29 -10.36
C TYR A 55 5.28 4.74 -11.80
N PRO A 56 4.96 3.93 -12.83
CA PRO A 56 5.28 4.27 -14.22
C PRO A 56 4.37 5.35 -14.82
N GLY A 57 3.24 5.66 -14.17
CA GLY A 57 2.31 6.71 -14.59
C GLY A 57 2.54 8.05 -13.88
N PRO A 58 1.58 8.98 -14.00
CA PRO A 58 1.62 10.27 -13.31
C PRO A 58 1.72 10.13 -11.79
N SER A 59 2.58 10.93 -11.15
CA SER A 59 2.81 10.86 -9.70
C SER A 59 1.58 11.26 -8.88
N ASP A 60 0.76 12.18 -9.39
CA ASP A 60 -0.51 12.58 -8.77
C ASP A 60 -1.54 11.44 -8.80
N GLU A 61 -1.60 10.68 -9.89
CA GLU A 61 -2.44 9.46 -9.96
C GLU A 61 -2.01 8.43 -8.91
N ALA A 62 -0.70 8.19 -8.77
CA ALA A 62 -0.18 7.30 -7.74
C ALA A 62 -0.54 7.78 -6.33
N GLU A 63 -0.33 9.06 -6.03
CA GLU A 63 -0.63 9.63 -4.72
C GLU A 63 -2.12 9.50 -4.41
N ASN A 64 -2.98 9.88 -5.35
CA ASN A 64 -4.44 9.77 -5.23
C ASN A 64 -4.90 8.32 -5.06
N ALA A 65 -4.27 7.37 -5.76
CA ALA A 65 -4.59 5.95 -5.65
C ALA A 65 -4.31 5.42 -4.24
N LEU A 66 -3.15 5.76 -3.68
CA LEU A 66 -2.77 5.35 -2.32
C LEU A 66 -3.63 6.04 -1.26
N LEU A 67 -3.94 7.32 -1.43
CA LEU A 67 -4.84 8.07 -0.56
C LEU A 67 -6.27 7.52 -0.58
N ALA A 68 -6.78 7.11 -1.74
CA ALA A 68 -8.09 6.49 -1.86
C ALA A 68 -8.21 5.23 -0.99
N VAL A 69 -7.14 4.43 -0.88
CA VAL A 69 -7.11 3.27 0.04
C VAL A 69 -7.30 3.71 1.49
N PHE A 70 -6.60 4.76 1.95
CA PHE A 70 -6.77 5.27 3.31
C PHE A 70 -8.18 5.82 3.55
N HIS A 71 -8.73 6.56 2.59
CA HIS A 71 -10.07 7.13 2.69
C HIS A 71 -11.17 6.06 2.76
N VAL A 72 -11.17 5.11 1.81
CA VAL A 72 -12.18 4.05 1.75
C VAL A 72 -12.11 3.13 2.97
N THR A 73 -10.91 2.86 3.49
CA THR A 73 -10.76 1.97 4.66
C THR A 73 -10.99 2.66 6.00
N ASN A 74 -10.97 4.01 6.07
CA ASN A 74 -11.21 4.76 7.31
C ASN A 74 -12.67 4.70 7.77
N LYS A 75 -13.65 4.60 6.87
CA LYS A 75 -15.08 4.58 7.25
C LYS A 75 -15.58 3.21 7.75
N GLY A 76 -14.68 2.25 7.96
CA GLY A 76 -15.03 0.90 8.40
C GLY A 76 -15.63 0.05 7.28
N LEU A 77 -15.47 -1.28 7.39
CA LEU A 77 -15.84 -2.24 6.37
C LEU A 77 -17.31 -2.15 5.91
N ALA A 78 -18.22 -1.82 6.83
CA ALA A 78 -19.66 -1.76 6.56
C ALA A 78 -20.07 -0.61 5.62
N HIS A 79 -19.23 0.41 5.46
CA HIS A 79 -19.55 1.59 4.65
C HIS A 79 -18.77 1.65 3.32
N VAL A 80 -17.92 0.66 3.04
CA VAL A 80 -17.06 0.64 1.83
C VAL A 80 -17.88 0.72 0.55
N THR A 81 -18.95 -0.09 0.42
CA THR A 81 -19.79 -0.08 -0.80
C THR A 81 -20.51 1.24 -1.00
N LYS A 82 -20.98 1.86 0.11
CA LYS A 82 -21.64 3.17 0.07
C LYS A 82 -20.65 4.25 -0.38
N ASP A 83 -19.45 4.28 0.19
CA ASP A 83 -18.42 5.24 -0.19
C ASP A 83 -17.98 5.12 -1.65
N LEU A 84 -17.83 3.88 -2.15
CA LEU A 84 -17.51 3.65 -3.56
C LEU A 84 -18.67 4.07 -4.49
N SER A 85 -19.92 3.95 -4.04
CA SER A 85 -21.08 4.42 -4.80
C SER A 85 -21.21 5.95 -4.81
N GLU A 86 -20.86 6.61 -3.70
CA GLU A 86 -20.90 8.07 -3.55
C GLU A 86 -19.70 8.77 -4.21
N ASN A 87 -18.59 8.05 -4.38
CA ASN A 87 -17.34 8.55 -4.96
C ASN A 87 -16.87 7.62 -6.08
N PRO A 88 -17.48 7.68 -7.28
CA PRO A 88 -17.21 6.73 -8.36
C PRO A 88 -15.74 6.74 -8.82
N GLY A 89 -15.01 7.84 -8.61
CA GLY A 89 -13.56 7.93 -8.89
C GLY A 89 -12.69 7.05 -7.99
N TYR A 90 -13.17 6.60 -6.83
CA TYR A 90 -12.40 5.75 -5.92
C TYR A 90 -12.27 4.31 -6.41
N GLY A 91 -13.21 3.79 -7.20
CA GLY A 91 -13.13 2.43 -7.73
C GLY A 91 -11.83 2.18 -8.53
N PRO A 92 -11.59 2.95 -9.61
CA PRO A 92 -10.36 2.84 -10.39
C PRO A 92 -9.09 3.10 -9.56
N LEU A 93 -9.10 4.11 -8.69
CA LEU A 93 -7.96 4.44 -7.83
C LEU A 93 -7.60 3.32 -6.85
N VAL A 94 -8.61 2.67 -6.26
CA VAL A 94 -8.41 1.51 -5.38
C VAL A 94 -7.90 0.30 -6.16
N GLU A 95 -8.34 0.11 -7.41
CA GLU A 95 -7.81 -0.93 -8.30
C GLU A 95 -6.32 -0.69 -8.60
N ILE A 96 -5.95 0.53 -8.97
CA ILE A 96 -4.56 0.94 -9.23
C ILE A 96 -3.70 0.66 -8.00
N ALA A 97 -4.12 1.12 -6.82
CA ALA A 97 -3.40 0.88 -5.58
C ALA A 97 -3.29 -0.62 -5.26
N SER A 98 -4.35 -1.40 -5.51
CA SER A 98 -4.35 -2.85 -5.26
C SER A 98 -3.34 -3.60 -6.13
N ARG A 99 -3.03 -3.10 -7.33
CA ARG A 99 -1.96 -3.63 -8.19
C ARG A 99 -0.57 -3.11 -7.80
N GLY A 100 -0.49 -1.84 -7.38
CA GLY A 100 0.76 -1.18 -7.01
C GLY A 100 1.35 -1.67 -5.69
N VAL A 101 0.54 -1.83 -4.65
CA VAL A 101 1.01 -2.20 -3.29
C VAL A 101 1.80 -3.52 -3.26
N PRO A 102 1.38 -4.60 -3.93
CA PRO A 102 2.21 -5.81 -4.04
C PRO A 102 3.60 -5.54 -4.65
N SER A 103 3.68 -4.68 -5.67
CA SER A 103 4.96 -4.30 -6.30
C SER A 103 5.86 -3.53 -5.33
N LEU A 104 5.29 -2.69 -4.46
CA LEU A 104 6.02 -2.01 -3.39
C LEU A 104 6.55 -3.01 -2.36
N MET A 105 5.75 -3.98 -1.95
CA MET A 105 6.19 -5.04 -1.04
C MET A 105 7.34 -5.84 -1.63
N VAL A 106 7.25 -6.22 -2.92
CA VAL A 106 8.35 -6.91 -3.60
C VAL A 106 9.62 -6.07 -3.60
N SER A 107 9.51 -4.80 -4.01
CA SER A 107 10.67 -3.92 -4.19
C SER A 107 11.36 -3.54 -2.89
N TYR A 108 10.61 -3.33 -1.81
CA TYR A 108 11.14 -2.79 -0.56
C TYR A 108 11.25 -3.80 0.59
N LEU A 109 10.57 -4.95 0.53
CA LEU A 109 10.70 -6.01 1.53
C LEU A 109 11.36 -7.27 0.96
N TYR A 110 10.78 -7.87 -0.08
CA TYR A 110 11.25 -9.19 -0.54
C TYR A 110 12.61 -9.12 -1.24
N THR A 111 12.79 -8.19 -2.18
CA THR A 111 14.05 -8.04 -2.91
C THR A 111 15.23 -7.71 -1.99
N PRO A 112 15.13 -6.75 -1.04
CA PRO A 112 16.22 -6.50 -0.10
C PRO A 112 16.55 -7.70 0.81
N LEU A 113 15.55 -8.51 1.17
CA LEU A 113 15.76 -9.73 1.97
C LEU A 113 16.28 -10.92 1.14
N GLY A 114 16.48 -10.77 -0.17
CA GLY A 114 16.86 -11.88 -1.06
C GLY A 114 15.78 -12.96 -1.17
N LEU A 115 14.52 -12.62 -0.87
CA LEU A 115 13.40 -13.54 -0.90
C LEU A 115 12.72 -13.53 -2.28
N PRO A 116 12.19 -14.68 -2.73
CA PRO A 116 11.39 -14.72 -3.94
C PRO A 116 10.12 -13.89 -3.77
N ALA A 117 9.72 -13.19 -4.83
CA ALA A 117 8.46 -12.48 -4.87
C ALA A 117 7.30 -13.49 -4.71
N PRO A 118 6.30 -13.22 -3.86
CA PRO A 118 5.16 -14.10 -3.72
C PRO A 118 4.34 -14.11 -5.02
N GLU A 119 3.66 -15.21 -5.30
CA GLU A 119 2.70 -15.26 -6.40
C GLU A 119 1.43 -14.49 -6.00
N TYR A 120 1.42 -13.18 -6.26
CA TYR A 120 0.30 -12.30 -5.91
C TYR A 120 -0.62 -11.98 -7.10
N LYS A 121 -0.25 -12.39 -8.32
CA LYS A 121 -1.07 -12.21 -9.50
C LYS A 121 -2.26 -13.16 -9.39
N LEU A 122 -3.45 -12.60 -9.21
CA LEU A 122 -4.69 -13.38 -9.25
C LEU A 122 -4.85 -13.95 -10.66
N THR A 123 -4.57 -15.25 -10.82
CA THR A 123 -4.98 -15.99 -12.01
C THR A 123 -6.50 -16.15 -11.92
N HIS A 124 -7.21 -15.75 -12.97
CA HIS A 124 -8.67 -15.86 -13.03
C HIS A 124 -9.11 -17.27 -12.62
N ARG A 125 -10.06 -17.40 -11.68
CA ARG A 125 -10.70 -18.68 -11.40
C ARG A 125 -11.47 -19.09 -12.67
N PRO A 126 -11.17 -20.23 -13.32
CA PRO A 126 -11.92 -20.66 -14.48
C PRO A 126 -13.41 -20.64 -14.13
N ARG A 127 -14.22 -19.93 -14.92
CA ARG A 127 -15.67 -20.08 -14.83
C ARG A 127 -15.94 -21.48 -15.36
N GLY A 128 -16.44 -22.36 -14.49
CA GLY A 128 -16.95 -23.65 -14.95
C GLY A 128 -18.04 -23.39 -15.98
N GLU A 129 -17.94 -24.08 -17.11
CA GLU A 129 -19.03 -24.20 -18.10
C GLU A 129 -20.25 -24.90 -17.47
#